data_AF-A0AAJ5D984-F1
#
_entry.id   AF-A0AAJ5D984-F1
#
_cell.length_a   1.000
_cell.length_b   1.000
_cell.length_c   1.000
_cell.angle_alpha   90.00
_cell.angle_beta   90.00
_cell.angle_gamma   90.00
#
_symmetry.space_group_name_H-M   'P 1'
#
loop_
_entity.id
_entity.type
_entity.pdbx_description
1 polymer ?
#
loop_
_entity_poly.entity_id
_entity_poly.type
_entity_poly.pdbx_seq_one_letter_code
_entity_poly.pdbx_strand_id
1 'polypeptide(L)'
;MYVVGGVAIRTTARYVLGIPIKNLSHRGFNSFDSLRKFLGNAGTNRQWHHIVEQSQIAKSGFSKTSIHNTCNIVSIDIQHHQRITGYYNSIRPYSEGKRVRDWLAGKSWDYQYDYGIKIMDRLR
;
A
#
# COMPACT_ATOMS: atom_id res chain seq x y z
N MET A 1 -5.61 11.67 21.84
CA MET A 1 -6.47 11.11 22.91
C MET A 1 -7.86 11.71 22.69
N TYR A 2 -8.84 10.89 22.29
CA TYR A 2 -10.25 11.26 22.37
C TYR A 2 -10.98 10.04 22.90
N VAL A 3 -11.67 10.21 24.02
CA VAL A 3 -12.42 9.16 24.71
C VAL A 3 -13.88 9.56 24.64
N VAL A 4 -14.69 8.72 24.00
CA VAL A 4 -16.14 8.67 24.23
C VAL A 4 -16.51 7.19 24.27
N GLY A 5 -17.01 6.72 25.42
CA GLY A 5 -17.75 5.46 25.54
C GLY A 5 -16.94 4.16 25.51
N GLY A 6 -16.47 3.73 26.68
CA GLY A 6 -16.81 2.39 27.23
C GLY A 6 -16.39 1.10 26.54
N VAL A 7 -15.66 1.11 25.41
CA VAL A 7 -14.95 -0.07 24.91
C VAL A 7 -13.52 0.33 24.66
N ALA A 8 -12.60 -0.18 25.48
CA ALA A 8 -11.20 -0.19 25.13
C ALA A 8 -11.07 -1.05 23.87
N ILE A 9 -11.14 -0.42 22.69
CA ILE A 9 -10.71 -1.05 21.45
C ILE A 9 -9.22 -1.26 21.67
N ARG A 10 -8.87 -2.47 22.13
CA ARG A 10 -7.49 -2.97 22.12
C ARG A 10 -7.04 -2.79 20.69
N THR A 11 -6.28 -1.74 20.46
CA THR A 11 -5.77 -1.37 19.15
C THR A 11 -4.69 -2.40 18.88
N THR A 12 -5.09 -3.58 18.39
CA THR A 12 -4.17 -4.62 17.95
C THR A 12 -3.31 -3.96 16.88
N ALA A 13 -2.05 -3.65 17.21
CA ALA A 13 -1.11 -3.15 16.23
C ALA A 13 -1.08 -4.20 15.11
N ARG A 14 -1.61 -3.84 13.95
CA ARG A 14 -1.52 -4.69 12.77
C ARG A 14 -0.10 -4.52 12.26
N TYR A 15 0.61 -5.62 12.12
CA TYR A 15 1.94 -5.63 11.52
C TYR A 15 1.82 -6.20 10.12
N VAL A 16 2.34 -5.47 9.14
CA VAL A 16 2.59 -6.02 7.81
C VAL A 16 4.08 -6.19 7.69
N LEU A 17 4.53 -7.44 7.58
CA LEU A 17 5.95 -7.80 7.47
C LEU A 17 6.80 -7.24 8.63
N GLY A 18 6.28 -7.25 9.86
CA GLY A 18 6.98 -6.69 11.03
C GLY A 18 7.12 -5.16 11.03
N ILE A 19 6.54 -4.46 10.05
CA ILE A 19 6.43 -3.01 10.04
C ILE A 19 5.16 -2.63 10.81
N PRO A 20 5.24 -1.76 11.83
CA PRO A 20 4.07 -1.31 12.54
C PRO A 20 3.17 -0.53 11.58
N ILE A 21 1.97 -1.03 11.30
CA ILE A 21 0.92 -0.19 10.74
C ILE A 21 0.49 0.72 11.90
N LYS A 22 0.76 2.02 11.78
CA LYS A 22 0.17 3.00 12.70
C LYS A 22 -1.33 2.71 12.72
N ASN A 23 -1.89 2.46 13.91
CA ASN A 23 -3.34 2.32 14.13
C ASN A 23 -4.04 3.66 13.86
N LEU A 24 -4.05 4.05 12.59
CA LEU A 24 -4.79 5.17 12.07
C LEU A 24 -6.17 4.62 11.73
N SER A 25 -7.21 5.33 12.16
CA SER A 25 -8.57 5.08 11.68
C SER A 25 -8.55 4.85 10.16
N HIS A 26 -9.26 3.84 9.67
CA HIS A 26 -9.42 3.62 8.23
C HIS A 26 -9.88 4.93 7.58
N ARG A 27 -9.01 5.55 6.79
CA ARG A 27 -9.26 6.88 6.22
C ARG A 27 -8.74 6.92 4.79
N GLY A 28 -9.69 7.08 3.87
CA GLY A 28 -9.42 7.30 2.46
C GLY A 28 -9.27 8.79 2.14
N PHE A 29 -8.52 9.09 1.09
CA PHE A 29 -8.25 10.44 0.61
C PHE A 29 -8.47 10.54 -0.90
N ASN A 30 -8.82 11.72 -1.38
CA ASN A 30 -9.02 11.95 -2.83
C ASN A 30 -7.71 12.13 -3.61
N SER A 31 -6.56 12.23 -2.92
CA SER A 31 -5.24 12.35 -3.54
C SER A 31 -4.14 11.77 -2.64
N PHE A 32 -3.03 11.37 -3.26
CA PHE A 32 -1.85 10.95 -2.52
C PHE A 32 -1.24 12.08 -1.68
N ASP A 33 -1.27 13.32 -2.17
CA ASP A 33 -0.76 14.47 -1.41
C ASP A 33 -1.55 14.74 -0.13
N SER A 34 -2.88 14.60 -0.16
CA SER A 34 -3.72 14.71 1.04
C SER A 34 -3.38 13.62 2.05
N LEU A 35 -3.17 12.37 1.60
CA LEU A 35 -2.73 11.27 2.46
C LEU A 35 -1.35 11.56 3.07
N ARG A 36 -0.37 12.00 2.26
CA ARG A 36 0.99 12.32 2.71
C ARG A 36 1.00 13.46 3.72
N LYS A 37 0.20 14.51 3.51
CA LYS A 37 0.02 15.61 4.49
C LYS A 37 -0.52 15.10 5.82
N PHE A 38 -1.47 14.17 5.80
CA PHE A 38 -2.03 13.55 7.01
C PHE A 38 -1.02 12.64 7.72
N LEU A 39 -0.26 11.84 6.98
CA LEU A 39 0.70 10.89 7.54
C LEU A 39 2.00 11.54 8.04
N GLY A 40 2.39 12.66 7.44
CA GLY A 40 3.68 13.30 7.62
C GLY A 40 4.81 12.59 6.85
N ASN A 41 6.05 12.86 7.27
CA ASN A 41 7.24 12.25 6.67
C ASN A 41 7.24 10.72 6.92
N ALA A 42 7.61 9.93 5.91
CA ALA A 42 7.73 8.48 6.01
C ALA A 42 8.88 8.02 6.95
N GLY A 43 9.80 8.94 7.28
CA GLY A 43 10.98 8.70 8.09
C GLY A 43 12.27 8.83 7.28
N THR A 44 13.40 8.96 7.96
CA THR A 44 14.73 9.08 7.33
C THR A 44 15.02 7.86 6.46
N ASN A 45 15.43 8.10 5.20
CA ASN A 45 15.69 7.06 4.20
C ASN A 45 14.49 6.14 3.89
N ARG A 46 13.26 6.65 4.02
CA ARG A 46 12.04 5.88 3.78
C ARG A 46 11.06 6.61 2.86
N GLN A 47 10.20 5.84 2.22
CA GLN A 47 9.12 6.34 1.38
C GLN A 47 7.81 5.62 1.69
N TRP A 48 6.71 6.34 1.50
CA TRP A 48 5.36 5.77 1.55
C TRP A 48 5.11 4.94 0.28
N HIS A 49 4.81 3.66 0.47
CA HIS A 49 4.55 2.71 -0.60
C HIS A 49 3.10 2.23 -0.54
N HIS A 50 2.40 2.27 -1.67
CA HIS A 50 1.05 1.73 -1.77
C HIS A 50 1.12 0.21 -1.97
N ILE A 51 0.40 -0.56 -1.16
CA ILE A 51 0.38 -2.04 -1.24
C ILE A 51 -0.31 -2.47 -2.55
N VAL A 52 -1.50 -1.95 -2.81
CA VAL A 52 -2.11 -1.94 -4.15
C VAL A 52 -1.66 -0.68 -4.86
N GLU A 53 -0.94 -0.82 -5.99
CA GLU A 53 -0.31 0.29 -6.70
C GLU A 53 -1.28 1.42 -7.07
N GLN A 54 -0.82 2.67 -6.95
CA GLN A 54 -1.60 3.85 -7.33
C GLN A 54 -2.11 3.82 -8.79
N SER A 55 -1.38 3.17 -9.69
CA SER A 55 -1.74 3.03 -11.10
C SER A 55 -3.08 2.29 -11.31
N GLN A 56 -3.53 1.53 -10.31
CA GLN A 56 -4.74 0.72 -10.35
C GLN A 56 -6.03 1.54 -10.25
N ILE A 57 -5.94 2.83 -9.90
CA ILE A 57 -7.05 3.77 -10.09
C ILE A 57 -7.48 3.78 -11.56
N ALA A 58 -6.51 3.93 -12.47
CA ALA A 58 -6.79 3.96 -13.91
C ALA A 58 -6.88 2.56 -14.52
N LYS A 59 -6.07 1.61 -14.06
CA LYS A 59 -5.97 0.27 -14.68
C LYS A 59 -7.07 -0.70 -14.24
N SER A 60 -7.49 -0.63 -12.98
CA SER A 60 -8.52 -1.51 -12.41
C SER A 60 -9.80 -0.78 -12.01
N GLY A 61 -9.83 0.55 -12.12
CA GLY A 61 -11.01 1.35 -11.75
C GLY A 61 -11.22 1.46 -10.23
N PHE A 62 -10.21 1.15 -9.41
CA PHE A 62 -10.36 1.27 -7.96
C PHE A 62 -10.53 2.74 -7.55
N SER A 63 -11.38 2.95 -6.53
CA SER A 63 -11.64 4.30 -6.03
C SER A 63 -10.36 4.95 -5.50
N LYS A 64 -10.26 6.28 -5.67
CA LYS A 64 -9.13 7.06 -5.13
C LYS A 64 -9.00 6.89 -3.61
N THR A 65 -10.13 6.82 -2.90
CA THR A 65 -10.19 6.69 -1.44
C THR A 65 -9.81 5.29 -0.93
N SER A 66 -9.97 4.25 -1.75
CA SER A 66 -9.42 2.91 -1.46
C SER A 66 -7.91 2.89 -1.65
N ILE A 67 -7.41 3.49 -2.73
CA ILE A 67 -5.99 3.50 -3.07
C ILE A 67 -5.21 4.41 -2.12
N HIS A 68 -5.59 5.66 -1.97
CA HIS A 68 -4.99 6.61 -1.04
C HIS A 68 -5.61 6.42 0.35
N ASN A 69 -5.27 5.32 1.00
CA ASN A 69 -5.86 4.94 2.29
C ASN A 69 -4.77 4.59 3.30
N THR A 70 -5.01 4.92 4.58
CA THR A 70 -4.13 4.54 5.69
C THR A 70 -3.91 3.03 5.81
N CYS A 71 -4.84 2.20 5.32
CA CYS A 71 -4.72 0.74 5.30
C CYS A 71 -4.05 0.17 4.05
N ASN A 72 -3.83 0.98 3.00
CA ASN A 72 -3.20 0.57 1.74
C ASN A 72 -1.76 1.14 1.60
N ILE A 73 -1.16 1.62 2.70
CA ILE A 73 0.13 2.29 2.63
C ILE A 73 1.05 1.85 3.76
N VAL A 74 2.33 1.72 3.44
CA VAL A 74 3.37 1.32 4.40
C VAL A 74 4.62 2.16 4.16
N SER A 75 5.30 2.55 5.22
CA SER A 75 6.61 3.21 5.11
C SER A 75 7.67 2.11 4.94
N ILE A 76 8.47 2.17 3.88
CA ILE A 76 9.57 1.23 3.59
C ILE A 76 10.85 1.98 3.23
N ASP A 77 11.99 1.30 3.30
CA ASP A 77 13.28 1.83 2.82
C ASP A 77 13.23 2.18 1.31
N ILE A 78 14.00 3.20 0.91
CA ILE A 78 14.07 3.68 -0.48
C ILE A 78 14.59 2.60 -1.42
N GLN A 79 15.62 1.83 -1.05
CA GLN A 79 16.15 0.79 -1.93
C GLN A 79 15.11 -0.32 -2.14
N HIS A 80 14.42 -0.72 -1.08
CA HIS A 80 13.31 -1.66 -1.15
C HIS A 80 12.18 -1.14 -2.05
N HIS A 81 11.79 0.12 -1.91
CA HIS A 81 10.81 0.77 -2.78
C HIS A 81 11.23 0.73 -4.26
N GLN A 82 12.51 0.98 -4.57
CA GLN A 82 13.06 0.93 -5.92
C GLN A 82 13.01 -0.49 -6.50
N ARG A 83 13.38 -1.52 -5.71
CA ARG A 83 13.30 -2.93 -6.13
C ARG A 83 11.87 -3.34 -6.48
N ILE A 84 10.90 -2.99 -5.64
CA ILE A 84 9.48 -3.26 -5.90
C ILE A 84 9.04 -2.52 -7.17
N THR A 85 9.37 -1.24 -7.29
CA THR A 85 9.03 -0.43 -8.47
C THR A 85 9.61 -1.06 -9.75
N GLY A 86 10.86 -1.51 -9.73
CA GLY A 86 11.49 -2.24 -10.84
C GLY A 86 10.76 -3.54 -11.16
N TYR A 87 10.35 -4.30 -10.14
CA TYR A 87 9.59 -5.52 -10.33
C TYR A 87 8.23 -5.29 -11.00
N TYR A 88 7.45 -4.31 -10.55
CA TYR A 88 6.15 -4.01 -11.15
C TYR A 88 6.26 -3.45 -12.58
N ASN A 89 7.40 -2.85 -12.92
CA ASN A 89 7.75 -2.40 -14.28
C ASN A 89 8.24 -3.51 -15.22
N SER A 90 8.60 -4.68 -14.69
CA SER A 90 9.16 -5.78 -15.47
C SER A 90 8.09 -6.67 -16.09
N ILE A 91 8.44 -7.35 -17.19
CA ILE A 91 7.67 -8.46 -17.76
C ILE A 91 8.21 -9.75 -17.12
N ARG A 92 7.32 -10.66 -16.76
CA ARG A 92 7.65 -11.96 -16.14
C ARG A 92 7.07 -13.10 -16.97
N PRO A 93 7.61 -14.33 -16.85
CA PRO A 93 7.10 -15.47 -17.63
C PRO A 93 5.59 -15.70 -17.47
N TYR A 94 5.04 -15.44 -16.28
CA TYR A 94 3.62 -15.61 -15.98
C TYR A 94 2.76 -14.38 -16.34
N SER A 95 3.35 -13.26 -16.76
CA SER A 95 2.61 -12.00 -16.97
C SER A 95 2.14 -11.80 -18.41
N GLU A 96 2.13 -12.85 -19.22
CA GLU A 96 1.54 -12.86 -20.57
C GLU A 96 2.08 -11.72 -21.47
N GLY A 97 3.38 -11.45 -21.38
CA GLY A 97 4.03 -10.36 -22.14
C GLY A 97 3.73 -8.94 -21.64
N LYS A 98 2.91 -8.79 -20.58
CA LYS A 98 2.58 -7.48 -19.97
C LYS A 98 3.54 -7.18 -18.83
N ARG A 99 3.70 -5.90 -18.47
CA ARG A 99 4.35 -5.55 -17.20
C ARG A 99 3.51 -6.12 -16.06
N VAL A 100 4.14 -6.50 -14.95
CA VAL A 100 3.43 -7.07 -13.79
C VAL A 100 2.24 -6.21 -13.36
N ARG A 101 2.38 -4.89 -13.32
CA ARG A 101 1.26 -3.99 -12.97
C ARG A 101 0.10 -3.99 -13.95
N ASP A 102 0.39 -4.24 -15.22
CA ASP A 102 -0.60 -4.31 -16.29
C ASP A 102 -1.29 -5.67 -16.29
N TRP A 103 -0.55 -6.73 -15.97
CA TRP A 103 -1.09 -8.07 -15.76
C TRP A 103 -2.00 -8.16 -14.52
N LEU A 104 -1.75 -7.35 -13.48
CA LEU A 104 -2.63 -7.25 -12.31
C LEU A 104 -3.94 -6.50 -12.60
N ALA A 105 -4.01 -5.72 -13.68
CA ALA A 105 -5.19 -4.94 -14.02
C ALA A 105 -6.43 -5.85 -14.17
N GLY A 106 -7.54 -5.45 -13.52
CA GLY A 106 -8.80 -6.21 -13.53
C GLY A 106 -8.89 -7.36 -12.53
N LYS A 107 -7.79 -7.70 -11.83
CA LYS A 107 -7.86 -8.63 -10.69
C LYS A 107 -8.49 -7.94 -9.47
N SER A 108 -9.10 -8.73 -8.58
CA SER A 108 -9.76 -8.20 -7.38
C SER A 108 -8.80 -7.44 -6.46
N TRP A 109 -9.36 -6.55 -5.64
CA TRP A 109 -8.59 -5.80 -4.63
C TRP A 109 -7.76 -6.73 -3.74
N ASP A 110 -8.40 -7.75 -3.17
CA ASP A 110 -7.76 -8.69 -2.24
C ASP A 110 -6.59 -9.42 -2.91
N TYR A 111 -6.77 -9.84 -4.17
CA TYR A 111 -5.68 -10.47 -4.92
C TYR A 111 -4.48 -9.52 -5.10
N GLN A 112 -4.73 -8.27 -5.48
CA GLN A 112 -3.67 -7.29 -5.66
C GLN A 112 -3.00 -6.91 -4.34
N TYR A 113 -3.77 -6.87 -3.26
CA TYR A 113 -3.27 -6.58 -1.92
C TYR A 113 -2.34 -7.70 -1.45
N ASP A 114 -2.79 -8.96 -1.48
CA ASP A 114 -2.00 -10.14 -1.10
C ASP A 114 -0.75 -10.27 -1.96
N TYR A 115 -0.89 -10.01 -3.27
CA TYR A 115 0.24 -9.98 -4.17
C TYR A 115 1.25 -8.89 -3.79
N GLY A 116 0.79 -7.67 -3.46
CA GLY A 116 1.63 -6.59 -2.97
C GLY A 116 2.40 -6.97 -1.70
N ILE A 117 1.73 -7.56 -0.70
CA ILE A 117 2.38 -8.06 0.51
C ILE A 117 3.46 -9.09 0.17
N LYS A 118 3.15 -10.08 -0.68
CA LYS A 118 4.09 -11.11 -1.09
C LYS A 118 5.33 -10.55 -1.79
N ILE A 119 5.16 -9.56 -2.67
CA ILE A 119 6.28 -8.96 -3.39
C ILE A 119 7.16 -8.13 -2.47
N MET A 120 6.58 -7.36 -1.55
CA MET A 120 7.34 -6.63 -0.52
C MET A 120 8.12 -7.57 0.40
N ASP A 121 7.57 -8.74 0.74
CA ASP A 121 8.30 -9.69 1.58
C ASP A 121 9.48 -10.31 0.82
N ARG A 122 9.25 -10.71 -0.42
CA ARG A 122 10.25 -11.40 -1.25
C ARG A 122 11.41 -10.50 -1.70
N LEU A 123 11.20 -9.18 -1.81
CA LEU A 123 12.21 -8.22 -2.34
C LEU A 123 12.93 -7.40 -1.26
N ARG A 124 12.74 -7.80 -0.01
CA ARG A 124 13.29 -7.12 1.16
C ARG A 124 14.83 -7.10 1.18
#